data_AF-A0A1G9ZV24-F1
#
_entry.id   AF-A0A1G9ZV24-F1
#
_cell.length_a   1.000
_cell.length_b   1.000
_cell.length_c   1.000
_cell.angle_alpha   90.00
_cell.angle_beta   90.00
_cell.angle_gamma   90.00
#
_symmetry.space_group_name_H-M   'P 1'
#
loop_
_entity.id
_entity.type
_entity.pdbx_description
1 polymer ?
#
loop_
_entity_poly.entity_id
_entity_poly.type
_entity_poly.pdbx_seq_one_letter_code
_entity_poly.pdbx_strand_id
1 'polypeptide(L)'
;MFLLSTEGGKNVGTPDVCNTPAAAGAPVPTPYVNISDCATSNPSTVAQSVFASGMPSVNLSTEIPLSNGDEAGTQMGVVSGEIMGLTRFQSGSTKVFIEGSPAQRLTSSTGQNGSNMNCLGTTVAPGQTIVMILS
;
A
#
# COMPACT_ATOMS: atom_id res chain seq x y z
N MET A 1 2.26 -14.55 10.33
CA MET A 1 1.95 -13.10 10.39
C MET A 1 0.44 -12.89 10.35
N PHE A 2 -0.05 -11.82 10.98
CA PHE A 2 -1.49 -11.50 10.98
C PHE A 2 -2.01 -11.25 9.57
N LEU A 3 -3.15 -11.85 9.21
CA LEU A 3 -3.86 -11.60 7.96
C LEU A 3 -4.29 -10.13 7.89
N LEU A 4 -4.16 -9.48 6.74
CA LEU A 4 -4.68 -8.11 6.56
C LEU A 4 -6.17 -8.15 6.24
N SER A 5 -6.89 -7.16 6.74
CA SER A 5 -8.32 -6.91 6.48
C SER A 5 -8.54 -5.41 6.28
N THR A 6 -9.73 -5.00 5.86
CA THR A 6 -10.08 -3.58 5.77
C THR A 6 -10.43 -2.94 7.12
N GLU A 7 -10.22 -3.63 8.24
CA GLU A 7 -10.24 -3.02 9.58
C GLU A 7 -9.12 -1.97 9.73
N GLY A 8 -8.01 -2.20 9.04
CA GLY A 8 -6.86 -1.31 8.99
C GLY A 8 -5.66 -2.04 8.38
N GLY A 9 -4.49 -1.44 8.45
CA GLY A 9 -3.26 -2.11 8.03
C GLY A 9 -2.38 -1.10 7.35
N LYS A 10 -1.41 -0.58 8.11
CA LYS A 10 -0.60 0.54 7.66
C LYS A 10 0.55 0.06 6.82
N ASN A 11 0.61 0.57 5.60
CA ASN A 11 1.73 0.38 4.69
C ASN A 11 2.58 1.64 4.71
N VAL A 12 3.89 1.47 4.82
CA VAL A 12 4.83 2.59 4.82
C VAL A 12 5.93 2.31 3.80
N GLY A 13 6.12 3.24 2.87
CA GLY A 13 7.16 3.22 1.84
C GLY A 13 8.14 4.39 2.00
N THR A 14 9.42 4.11 1.76
CA THR A 14 10.48 5.12 1.77
C THR A 14 11.74 4.56 1.09
N PRO A 15 12.52 5.38 0.34
CA PRO A 15 12.23 6.78 -0.01
C PRO A 15 11.23 6.89 -1.17
N ASP A 16 10.23 7.75 -1.00
CA ASP A 16 9.31 8.17 -2.07
C ASP A 16 9.84 9.46 -2.71
N VAL A 17 10.63 9.34 -3.77
CA VAL A 17 11.31 10.49 -4.35
C VAL A 17 10.35 11.25 -5.27
N CYS A 18 9.94 12.44 -4.83
CA CYS A 18 9.04 13.31 -5.58
C CYS A 18 9.72 14.63 -5.94
N ASN A 19 9.38 15.17 -7.10
CA ASN A 19 9.85 16.47 -7.53
C ASN A 19 9.18 17.56 -6.70
N THR A 20 9.98 18.31 -5.95
CA THR A 20 9.50 19.37 -5.05
C THR A 20 9.81 20.74 -5.66
N PRO A 21 8.83 21.67 -5.70
CA PRO A 21 9.10 23.03 -6.16
C PRO A 21 10.22 23.70 -5.37
N ALA A 22 11.18 24.29 -6.08
CA ALA A 22 12.20 25.15 -5.51
C ALA A 22 11.85 26.63 -5.73
N ALA A 23 12.22 27.50 -4.80
CA ALA A 23 11.93 28.94 -4.88
C ALA A 23 12.53 29.60 -6.14
N ALA A 24 13.64 29.07 -6.65
CA ALA A 24 14.19 29.42 -7.95
C ALA A 24 14.84 28.17 -8.56
N GLY A 25 14.57 27.91 -9.84
CA GLY A 25 15.21 26.83 -10.61
C GLY A 25 14.34 25.62 -10.88
N ALA A 26 14.98 24.52 -11.29
CA ALA A 26 14.33 23.26 -11.58
C ALA A 26 13.83 22.58 -10.29
N PRO A 27 12.83 21.69 -10.39
CA PRO A 27 12.33 20.92 -9.25
C PRO A 27 13.45 20.10 -8.61
N VAL A 28 13.42 19.95 -7.28
CA VAL A 28 14.41 19.17 -6.54
C VAL A 28 13.82 17.80 -6.19
N PRO A 29 14.39 16.69 -6.68
CA PRO A 29 14.03 15.35 -6.24
C PRO A 29 14.27 15.21 -4.73
N THR A 30 13.19 15.05 -3.98
CA THR A 30 13.23 15.05 -2.50
C THR A 30 12.61 13.74 -2.00
N PRO A 31 13.27 13.01 -1.08
CA PRO A 31 12.72 11.80 -0.51
C PRO A 31 11.61 12.12 0.51
N TYR A 32 10.46 11.50 0.34
CA TYR A 32 9.34 11.53 1.27
C TYR A 32 9.07 10.15 1.86
N VAL A 33 8.21 10.13 2.87
CA VAL A 33 7.56 8.90 3.32
C VAL A 33 6.23 8.81 2.58
N ASN A 34 5.86 7.61 2.14
CA ASN A 34 4.55 7.33 1.58
C ASN A 34 3.80 6.37 2.49
N ILE A 35 2.51 6.63 2.73
CA ILE A 35 1.68 5.91 3.69
C ILE A 35 0.33 5.63 3.06
N SER A 36 -0.10 4.37 3.14
CA SER A 36 -1.47 3.97 2.82
C SER A 36 -2.04 3.05 3.89
N ASP A 37 -3.36 2.96 3.98
CA ASP A 37 -4.06 2.15 4.97
C ASP A 37 -5.05 1.20 4.26
N CYS A 38 -5.06 -0.07 4.65
CA CYS A 38 -6.01 -1.04 4.10
C CYS A 38 -7.47 -0.70 4.45
N ALA A 39 -7.71 0.18 5.43
CA ALA A 39 -9.03 0.73 5.71
C ALA A 39 -9.63 1.49 4.52
N THR A 40 -8.79 2.03 3.63
CA THR A 40 -9.22 2.76 2.43
C THR A 40 -9.03 1.93 1.14
N SER A 41 -8.97 0.60 1.26
CA SER A 41 -8.93 -0.29 0.10
C SER A 41 -10.16 -0.12 -0.81
N ASN A 42 -9.95 -0.22 -2.13
CA ASN A 42 -11.02 -0.15 -3.11
C ASN A 42 -11.97 -1.36 -2.96
N PRO A 43 -13.27 -1.14 -2.65
CA PRO A 43 -14.24 -2.21 -2.47
C PRO A 43 -14.39 -3.14 -3.67
N SER A 44 -14.08 -2.70 -4.89
CA SER A 44 -14.18 -3.55 -6.08
C SER A 44 -12.99 -4.49 -6.28
N THR A 45 -11.92 -4.36 -5.48
CA THR A 45 -10.67 -5.12 -5.61
C THR A 45 -10.32 -5.95 -4.38
N VAL A 46 -10.92 -5.64 -3.23
CA VAL A 46 -10.74 -6.38 -1.98
C VAL A 46 -11.64 -7.62 -1.93
N ALA A 47 -11.25 -8.65 -1.19
CA ALA A 47 -12.03 -9.89 -1.12
C ALA A 47 -13.30 -9.70 -0.29
N GLN A 48 -14.46 -9.92 -0.90
CA GLN A 48 -15.77 -9.64 -0.30
C GLN A 48 -16.45 -10.86 0.31
N SER A 49 -15.93 -12.08 0.08
CA SER A 49 -16.50 -13.33 0.59
C SER A 49 -15.76 -13.92 1.80
N VAL A 50 -14.55 -13.43 2.09
CA VAL A 50 -13.72 -13.91 3.20
C VAL A 50 -13.45 -12.77 4.17
N PHE A 51 -13.90 -12.95 5.42
CA PHE A 51 -13.78 -11.94 6.46
C PHE A 51 -12.75 -12.34 7.51
N ALA A 52 -11.97 -11.37 7.98
CA ALA A 52 -11.09 -11.50 9.13
C ALA A 52 -11.43 -10.38 10.12
N SER A 53 -11.70 -10.74 11.38
CA SER A 53 -12.20 -9.78 12.39
C SER A 53 -13.50 -9.08 11.94
N GLY A 54 -14.36 -9.78 11.18
CA GLY A 54 -15.61 -9.21 10.66
C GLY A 54 -15.46 -8.25 9.49
N MET A 55 -14.23 -7.99 9.01
CA MET A 55 -13.95 -7.09 7.90
C MET A 55 -13.43 -7.84 6.67
N PRO A 56 -13.73 -7.38 5.43
CA PRO A 56 -13.19 -7.93 4.18
C PRO A 56 -11.68 -8.18 4.26
N SER A 57 -11.24 -9.36 3.82
CA SER A 57 -9.82 -9.73 3.85
C SER A 57 -9.05 -9.17 2.66
N VAL A 58 -7.78 -8.85 2.87
CA VAL A 58 -6.90 -8.29 1.83
C VAL A 58 -6.10 -9.41 1.15
N ASN A 59 -6.05 -9.35 -0.19
CA ASN A 59 -5.29 -10.27 -1.03
C ASN A 59 -4.44 -9.48 -2.04
N LEU A 60 -3.64 -10.18 -2.86
CA LEU A 60 -2.72 -9.55 -3.81
C LEU A 60 -3.41 -8.65 -4.85
N SER A 61 -4.69 -8.91 -5.14
CA SER A 61 -5.48 -8.13 -6.10
C SER A 61 -6.03 -6.83 -5.50
N THR A 62 -5.94 -6.66 -4.18
CA THR A 62 -6.46 -5.49 -3.48
C THR A 62 -5.64 -4.24 -3.79
N GLU A 63 -6.34 -3.17 -4.13
CA GLU A 63 -5.80 -1.85 -4.42
C GLU A 63 -6.19 -0.86 -3.33
N ILE A 64 -5.28 0.05 -2.96
CA ILE A 64 -5.57 1.19 -2.09
C ILE A 64 -5.40 2.46 -2.93
N PRO A 65 -6.49 3.13 -3.36
CA PRO A 65 -6.44 4.15 -4.41
C PRO A 65 -5.57 5.36 -4.10
N LEU A 66 -5.46 5.73 -2.82
CA LEU A 66 -4.76 6.92 -2.38
C LEU A 66 -3.70 6.57 -1.34
N SER A 67 -2.57 7.26 -1.44
CA SER A 67 -1.53 7.28 -0.44
C SER A 67 -1.25 8.72 0.02
N ASN A 68 -0.46 8.88 1.08
CA ASN A 68 -0.21 10.18 1.72
C ASN A 68 1.25 10.30 2.19
N GLY A 69 1.68 11.51 2.54
CA GLY A 69 3.00 11.82 3.09
C GLY A 69 3.99 12.43 2.07
N ASP A 70 3.64 12.44 0.80
CA ASP A 70 4.41 12.98 -0.32
C ASP A 70 3.80 14.26 -0.92
N GLU A 71 2.79 14.87 -0.28
CA GLU A 71 1.98 15.97 -0.83
C GLU A 71 2.80 17.25 -1.08
N ALA A 72 3.94 17.41 -0.41
CA ALA A 72 4.87 18.51 -0.66
C ALA A 72 5.62 18.37 -2.01
N GLY A 73 5.72 17.14 -2.54
CA GLY A 73 6.24 16.82 -3.85
C GLY A 73 5.24 17.13 -4.97
N THR A 74 4.73 18.37 -5.04
CA THR A 74 3.61 18.75 -5.93
C THR A 74 3.90 18.58 -7.43
N GLN A 75 5.15 18.31 -7.82
CA GLN A 75 5.52 17.98 -9.20
C GLN A 75 5.69 16.48 -9.42
N MET A 76 5.05 15.67 -8.56
CA MET A 76 4.83 14.24 -8.69
C MET A 76 6.10 13.38 -8.49
N GLY A 77 5.89 12.08 -8.32
CA GLY A 77 6.92 11.06 -8.19
C GLY A 77 7.83 11.01 -9.42
N VAL A 78 9.13 10.86 -9.19
CA VAL A 78 10.15 10.85 -10.27
C VAL A 78 9.95 9.67 -11.23
N VAL A 79 9.45 8.54 -10.72
CA VAL A 79 9.18 7.33 -11.51
C VAL A 79 7.71 7.26 -11.89
N SER A 80 6.80 7.49 -10.94
CA SER A 80 5.36 7.28 -11.17
C SER A 80 4.71 8.37 -11.99
N GLY A 81 5.18 9.62 -11.90
CA GLY A 81 4.46 10.77 -12.41
C GLY A 81 3.10 11.00 -11.70
N GLU A 82 2.93 10.45 -10.51
CA GLU A 82 1.73 10.60 -9.67
C GLU A 82 2.12 11.23 -8.32
N ILE A 83 1.12 11.77 -7.61
CA ILE A 83 1.23 12.20 -6.20
C ILE A 83 0.01 11.63 -5.49
N MET A 84 0.16 11.21 -4.23
CA MET A 84 -0.92 10.51 -3.51
C MET A 84 -1.44 9.27 -4.26
N GLY A 85 -0.57 8.64 -5.08
CA GLY A 85 -0.98 7.61 -6.03
C GLY A 85 -1.33 6.27 -5.40
N LEU A 86 -1.66 5.33 -6.28
CA LEU A 86 -2.10 3.97 -5.92
C LEU A 86 -1.06 3.21 -5.08
N THR A 87 -1.53 2.43 -4.09
CA THR A 87 -0.74 1.35 -3.47
C THR A 87 -1.22 -0.03 -3.92
N ARG A 88 -0.28 -0.89 -4.32
CA ARG A 88 -0.50 -2.32 -4.63
C ARG A 88 0.44 -3.22 -3.84
N PHE A 89 -0.03 -4.41 -3.49
CA PHE A 89 0.83 -5.46 -2.92
C PHE A 89 1.69 -6.09 -4.02
N GLN A 90 2.96 -6.34 -3.73
CA GLN A 90 3.95 -6.85 -4.70
C GLN A 90 4.17 -8.36 -4.57
N SER A 91 3.94 -8.89 -3.38
CA SER A 91 4.05 -10.32 -3.09
C SER A 91 3.02 -10.68 -2.02
N GLY A 92 2.72 -11.96 -1.88
CA GLY A 92 1.77 -12.45 -0.89
C GLY A 92 2.11 -13.86 -0.42
N SER A 93 1.19 -14.49 0.28
CA SER A 93 1.35 -15.88 0.72
C SER A 93 1.47 -16.84 -0.46
N THR A 94 2.43 -17.75 -0.41
CA THR A 94 2.61 -18.81 -1.43
C THR A 94 1.73 -20.04 -1.20
N LYS A 95 1.02 -20.08 -0.06
CA LYS A 95 0.23 -21.25 0.37
C LYS A 95 -1.22 -20.93 0.70
N VAL A 96 -1.52 -19.70 1.09
CA VAL A 96 -2.87 -19.26 1.46
C VAL A 96 -3.36 -18.28 0.42
N PHE A 97 -4.46 -18.64 -0.22
CA PHE A 97 -5.13 -17.85 -1.24
C PHE A 97 -6.52 -17.46 -0.74
N ILE A 98 -6.90 -16.21 -0.95
CA ILE A 98 -8.21 -15.66 -0.65
C ILE A 98 -8.81 -15.22 -1.98
N GLU A 99 -9.94 -15.82 -2.36
CA GLU A 99 -10.57 -15.62 -3.67
C GLU A 99 -9.60 -15.86 -4.84
N GLY A 100 -8.79 -16.92 -4.74
CA GLY A 100 -7.83 -17.29 -5.78
C GLY A 100 -6.57 -16.40 -5.84
N SER A 101 -6.48 -15.34 -5.04
CA SER A 101 -5.32 -14.45 -4.99
C SER A 101 -4.49 -14.65 -3.71
N PRO A 102 -3.15 -14.56 -3.74
CA PRO A 102 -2.31 -14.68 -2.56
C PRO A 102 -2.76 -13.77 -1.42
N ALA A 103 -2.97 -14.34 -0.23
CA ALA A 103 -3.40 -13.57 0.93
C ALA A 103 -2.29 -12.61 1.41
N GLN A 104 -2.68 -11.42 1.87
CA GLN A 104 -1.75 -10.42 2.39
C GLN A 104 -1.69 -10.45 3.90
N ARG A 105 -0.53 -10.12 4.46
CA ARG A 105 -0.28 -10.24 5.90
C ARG A 105 0.63 -9.12 6.37
N LEU A 106 0.71 -8.94 7.69
CA LEU A 106 1.76 -8.10 8.27
C LEU A 106 3.12 -8.48 7.66
N THR A 107 3.94 -7.48 7.35
CA THR A 107 5.21 -7.56 6.60
C THR A 107 5.10 -7.85 5.10
N SER A 108 3.90 -7.83 4.50
CA SER A 108 3.75 -7.87 3.04
C SER A 108 4.46 -6.68 2.39
N SER A 109 5.08 -6.92 1.23
CA SER A 109 5.72 -5.86 0.43
C SER A 109 4.69 -5.10 -0.41
N THR A 110 4.80 -3.79 -0.45
CA THR A 110 3.92 -2.90 -1.24
C THR A 110 4.73 -2.06 -2.20
N GLY A 111 4.12 -1.71 -3.33
CA GLY A 111 4.56 -0.62 -4.18
C GLY A 111 3.57 0.51 -4.05
N GLN A 112 4.06 1.73 -3.82
CA GLN A 112 3.22 2.87 -3.50
C GLN A 112 3.49 4.05 -4.44
N ASN A 113 2.59 5.02 -4.36
CA ASN A 113 2.56 6.24 -5.16
C ASN A 113 2.48 6.02 -6.68
N GLY A 114 1.65 5.06 -7.12
CA GLY A 114 1.25 4.94 -8.52
C GLY A 114 1.38 3.55 -9.11
N SER A 115 0.81 3.38 -10.31
CA SER A 115 0.84 2.08 -11.01
C SER A 115 2.26 1.69 -11.45
N ASN A 116 3.05 2.68 -11.86
CA ASN A 116 4.50 2.56 -11.94
C ASN A 116 5.06 2.97 -10.59
N MET A 117 5.31 1.97 -9.73
CA MET A 117 5.72 2.15 -8.34
C MET A 117 6.84 3.18 -8.18
N ASN A 118 6.58 4.26 -7.44
CA ASN A 118 7.60 5.26 -7.11
C ASN A 118 8.46 4.84 -5.92
N CYS A 119 7.84 4.12 -4.96
CA CYS A 119 8.53 3.66 -3.77
C CYS A 119 8.13 2.25 -3.36
N LEU A 120 9.11 1.51 -2.84
CA LEU A 120 8.88 0.24 -2.16
C LEU A 120 8.52 0.51 -0.71
N GLY A 121 7.56 -0.26 -0.21
CA GLY A 121 7.12 -0.21 1.17
C GLY A 121 6.79 -1.57 1.73
N THR A 122 6.36 -1.57 2.99
CA THR A 122 5.90 -2.76 3.68
C THR A 122 4.74 -2.45 4.61
N THR A 123 3.89 -3.45 4.84
CA THR A 123 2.87 -3.37 5.89
C THR A 123 3.53 -3.48 7.26
N VAL A 124 3.56 -2.38 8.01
CA VAL A 124 4.24 -2.26 9.31
C VAL A 124 3.31 -2.41 10.51
N ALA A 125 1.99 -2.23 10.31
CA ALA A 125 0.99 -2.44 11.36
C ALA A 125 -0.13 -3.36 10.83
N PRO A 126 -0.59 -4.34 11.63
CA PRO A 126 -1.66 -5.22 11.21
C PRO A 126 -3.02 -4.50 11.25
N GLY A 127 -3.95 -4.93 10.41
CA GLY A 127 -5.36 -4.49 10.50
C GLY A 127 -6.12 -5.12 11.66
N GLN A 128 -5.71 -6.32 12.05
CA GLN A 128 -6.34 -7.12 13.09
C GLN A 128 -5.32 -8.08 13.71
N THR A 129 -5.55 -8.53 14.95
CA THR A 129 -4.61 -9.39 15.70
C THR A 129 -5.19 -10.76 16.10
N ILE A 130 -6.25 -11.21 15.43
CA ILE A 130 -6.98 -12.44 15.75
C ILE A 130 -6.56 -13.58 14.80
N VAL A 131 -6.57 -13.33 13.49
CA VAL A 131 -6.31 -14.32 12.44
C VAL A 131 -4.86 -14.23 11.97
N MET A 132 -4.14 -15.35 12.00
CA MET A 132 -2.76 -15.43 11.49
C MET A 132 -2.65 -16.40 10.33
N ILE A 133 -1.81 -16.04 9.36
CA ILE A 133 -1.27 -16.96 8.36
C ILE A 133 0.12 -17.40 8.81
N LEU A 134 0.28 -18.70 9.08
CA LEU A 134 1.51 -19.28 9.64
C LEU A 134 2.50 -19.79 8.59
N SER A 135 2.17 -19.67 7.30
CA SER A 135 2.78 -20.48 6.25
C SER A 135 3.62 -19.74 5.23
#